data_AF-A0A1V4URE4-F1
#
_entry.id   AF-A0A1V4URE4-F1
#
_cell.length_a   1.000
_cell.length_b   1.000
_cell.length_c   1.000
_cell.angle_alpha   90.00
_cell.angle_beta   90.00
_cell.angle_gamma   90.00
#
_symmetry.space_group_name_H-M   'P 1'
#
loop_
_entity.id
_entity.type
_entity.pdbx_description
1 polymer ?
#
loop_
_entity_poly.entity_id
_entity_poly.type
_entity_poly.pdbx_seq_one_letter_code
_entity_poly.pdbx_strand_id
1 'polypeptide(L)'
;MPEVTKALKLLHDEVTKEGALDTKTKELILVAVAVALKCEYCLWNHVPMAVKLGASRQEILEATGAAILMAGGPGAAYGSVVVLKILDELKI
;
A
#
# COMPACT_ATOMS: atom_id res chain seq x y z
N MET A 1 16.15 -15.44 8.93
CA MET A 1 15.32 -16.19 9.88
C MET A 1 14.27 -17.00 9.10
N PRO A 2 14.63 -18.18 8.55
CA PRO A 2 13.82 -18.86 7.53
C PRO A 2 12.37 -19.17 7.96
N GLU A 3 12.19 -19.75 9.15
CA GLU A 3 10.86 -20.09 9.65
C GLU A 3 9.99 -18.85 9.91
N VAL A 4 10.59 -17.77 10.40
CA VAL A 4 9.87 -16.51 10.63
C VAL A 4 9.42 -15.88 9.32
N THR A 5 10.29 -15.86 8.30
CA THR A 5 9.93 -15.36 6.97
C THR A 5 8.84 -16.21 6.31
N LYS A 6 8.86 -17.52 6.49
CA LYS A 6 7.82 -18.44 6.00
C LYS A 6 6.46 -18.13 6.64
N ALA A 7 6.41 -17.99 7.97
CA ALA A 7 5.17 -17.66 8.67
C ALA A 7 4.60 -16.30 8.23
N LEU A 8 5.46 -15.29 8.06
CA LEU A 8 5.05 -13.97 7.56
C LEU A 8 4.47 -14.05 6.15
N LYS A 9 5.09 -14.84 5.26
CA LYS A 9 4.58 -15.04 3.90
C LYS A 9 3.18 -15.67 3.91
N LEU A 10 2.96 -16.69 4.73
CA LEU A 10 1.64 -17.34 4.83
C LEU A 10 0.56 -16.36 5.31
N LEU A 11 0.89 -15.51 6.29
CA LEU A 11 -0.01 -14.44 6.72
C LEU A 11 -0.32 -13.46 5.57
N HIS A 12 0.71 -13.02 4.86
CA HIS A 12 0.56 -12.12 3.72
C HIS A 12 -0.36 -12.72 2.65
N ASP A 13 -0.12 -13.97 2.24
CA ASP A 13 -0.90 -14.66 1.21
C ASP A 13 -2.38 -14.79 1.65
N GLU A 14 -2.62 -15.16 2.91
CA GLU A 14 -3.97 -15.34 3.46
C GLU A 14 -4.75 -14.01 3.55
N VAL A 15 -4.08 -12.91 3.90
CA VAL A 15 -4.69 -11.58 3.99
C VAL A 15 -4.99 -11.02 2.60
N THR A 16 -4.09 -11.21 1.63
CA THR A 16 -4.19 -10.62 0.29
C THR A 16 -5.05 -11.42 -0.69
N LYS A 17 -5.30 -12.72 -0.47
CA LYS A 17 -6.16 -13.53 -1.35
C LYS A 17 -7.56 -12.93 -1.52
N GLU A 18 -8.19 -13.17 -2.66
CA GLU A 18 -9.55 -12.69 -2.94
C GLU A 18 -10.59 -13.26 -1.96
N GLY A 19 -11.61 -12.45 -1.63
CA GLY A 19 -12.69 -12.83 -0.73
C GLY A 19 -13.85 -11.84 -0.81
N ALA A 20 -14.43 -11.47 0.33
CA ALA A 20 -15.50 -10.45 0.38
C ALA A 20 -15.04 -9.08 -0.15
N LEU A 21 -13.74 -8.78 -0.02
CA LEU A 21 -13.08 -7.69 -0.72
C LEU A 21 -12.18 -8.29 -1.80
N ASP A 22 -12.20 -7.68 -2.98
CA ASP A 22 -11.27 -8.05 -4.06
C ASP A 22 -9.82 -7.71 -3.69
N THR A 23 -8.88 -8.34 -4.39
CA THR A 23 -7.44 -8.17 -4.14
C THR A 23 -7.00 -6.72 -4.33
N LYS A 24 -7.58 -6.00 -5.31
CA LYS A 24 -7.26 -4.59 -5.58
C LYS A 24 -7.62 -3.70 -4.38
N THR A 25 -8.81 -3.88 -3.81
CA THR A 25 -9.28 -3.14 -2.64
C THR A 25 -8.40 -3.42 -1.43
N LYS A 26 -7.99 -4.68 -1.25
CA LYS A 26 -7.05 -5.05 -0.18
C LYS A 26 -5.69 -4.38 -0.35
N GLU A 27 -5.14 -4.32 -1.56
CA GLU A 27 -3.90 -3.60 -1.83
C GLU A 27 -4.02 -2.09 -1.56
N LEU A 28 -5.14 -1.46 -1.94
CA LEU A 28 -5.38 -0.04 -1.59
C LEU A 28 -5.42 0.19 -0.08
N ILE A 29 -6.01 -0.73 0.69
CA ILE A 29 -5.98 -0.70 2.16
C ILE A 29 -4.53 -0.83 2.66
N LEU A 30 -3.75 -1.76 2.11
CA LEU A 30 -2.35 -1.96 2.49
C LEU A 30 -1.48 -0.73 2.17
N VAL A 31 -1.73 -0.03 1.05
CA VAL A 31 -1.11 1.26 0.75
C VAL A 31 -1.44 2.28 1.84
N ALA A 32 -2.72 2.44 2.20
CA ALA A 32 -3.14 3.37 3.25
C ALA A 32 -2.47 3.06 4.60
N VAL A 33 -2.42 1.79 4.98
CA VAL A 33 -1.74 1.33 6.21
C VAL A 33 -0.24 1.61 6.14
N ALA A 34 0.41 1.35 5.00
CA ALA A 34 1.83 1.62 4.81
C ALA A 34 2.15 3.12 4.94
N VAL A 35 1.29 4.01 4.42
CA VAL A 35 1.39 5.47 4.62
C VAL A 35 1.26 5.82 6.10
N ALA A 36 0.24 5.30 6.80
CA ALA A 36 0.02 5.58 8.22
C ALA A 36 1.20 5.12 9.10
N LEU A 37 1.76 3.96 8.79
CA LEU A 37 2.95 3.41 9.45
C LEU A 37 4.26 4.11 9.04
N LYS A 38 4.25 4.88 7.95
CA LYS A 38 5.45 5.47 7.32
C LYS A 38 6.46 4.39 6.90
N CYS A 39 5.95 3.26 6.41
CA CYS A 39 6.78 2.14 5.97
C CYS A 39 7.11 2.30 4.48
N GLU A 40 8.24 2.94 4.16
CA GLU A 40 8.67 3.12 2.76
C GLU A 40 8.83 1.79 2.02
N TYR A 41 9.46 0.79 2.64
CA TYR A 41 9.59 -0.55 2.04
C TYR A 41 8.22 -1.14 1.66
N CYS A 42 7.21 -0.98 2.52
CA CYS A 42 5.88 -1.48 2.26
C CYS A 42 5.23 -0.76 1.07
N LEU A 43 5.43 0.56 0.95
CA LEU A 43 4.91 1.35 -0.17
C LEU A 43 5.49 0.89 -1.51
N TRP A 44 6.80 0.64 -1.56
CA TRP A 44 7.48 0.10 -2.75
C TRP A 44 7.00 -1.29 -3.17
N ASN A 45 6.30 -2.02 -2.30
CA ASN A 45 5.69 -3.31 -2.63
C ASN A 45 4.21 -3.20 -2.99
N HIS A 46 3.42 -2.48 -2.18
CA HIS A 46 1.96 -2.44 -2.32
C HIS A 46 1.46 -1.46 -3.38
N VAL A 47 2.14 -0.32 -3.60
CA VAL A 47 1.74 0.62 -4.66
C VAL A 47 1.85 -0.03 -6.05
N PRO A 48 2.99 -0.64 -6.45
CA PRO A 48 3.08 -1.33 -7.74
C PRO A 48 2.13 -2.52 -7.87
N MET A 49 1.85 -3.23 -6.77
CA MET A 49 0.89 -4.34 -6.78
C MET A 49 -0.53 -3.85 -7.02
N ALA A 50 -0.96 -2.77 -6.34
CA ALA A 50 -2.26 -2.14 -6.59
C ALA A 50 -2.41 -1.73 -8.07
N VAL A 51 -1.38 -1.10 -8.64
CA VAL A 51 -1.35 -0.72 -10.06
C VAL A 51 -1.45 -1.94 -10.97
N LYS A 52 -0.70 -3.00 -10.68
CA LYS A 52 -0.75 -4.26 -11.44
C LYS A 52 -2.15 -4.90 -11.42
N LEU A 53 -2.90 -4.72 -10.33
CA LEU A 53 -4.28 -5.17 -10.18
C LEU A 53 -5.31 -4.19 -10.79
N GLY A 54 -4.85 -3.16 -11.49
CA GLY A 54 -5.70 -2.20 -12.18
C GLY A 54 -6.17 -1.03 -11.33
N ALA A 55 -5.56 -0.78 -10.16
CA ALA A 55 -5.81 0.47 -9.43
C ALA A 55 -5.26 1.66 -10.22
N SER A 56 -6.10 2.66 -10.39
CA SER A 56 -5.75 3.94 -10.99
C SER A 56 -4.92 4.80 -10.04
N ARG A 57 -4.20 5.78 -10.60
CA ARG A 57 -3.52 6.82 -9.82
C ARG A 57 -4.48 7.49 -8.83
N GLN A 58 -5.71 7.78 -9.26
CA GLN A 58 -6.73 8.43 -8.44
C GLN A 58 -7.15 7.56 -7.23
N GLU A 59 -7.42 6.28 -7.43
CA GLU A 59 -7.77 5.36 -6.33
C GLU A 59 -6.65 5.27 -5.27
N ILE A 60 -5.39 5.24 -5.71
CA ILE A 60 -4.23 5.21 -4.81
C ILE A 60 -4.09 6.52 -4.03
N LEU A 61 -4.33 7.67 -4.69
CA LEU A 61 -4.31 8.98 -4.03
C LEU A 61 -5.45 9.14 -3.03
N GLU A 62 -6.64 8.60 -3.29
CA GLU A 62 -7.76 8.61 -2.34
C GLU A 62 -7.45 7.75 -1.09
N ALA A 63 -6.90 6.54 -1.28
CA ALA A 63 -6.44 5.71 -0.16
C ALA A 63 -5.34 6.41 0.65
N THR A 64 -4.40 7.08 -0.03
CA THR A 64 -3.35 7.88 0.61
C THR A 64 -3.94 9.06 1.39
N GLY A 65 -4.94 9.75 0.83
CA GLY A 65 -5.65 10.84 1.51
C GLY A 65 -6.34 10.39 2.79
N ALA A 66 -7.00 9.22 2.77
CA ALA A 66 -7.58 8.63 3.97
C ALA A 66 -6.52 8.33 5.04
N ALA A 67 -5.34 7.84 4.65
CA ALA A 67 -4.23 7.63 5.57
C ALA A 67 -3.68 8.95 6.14
N ILE A 68 -3.56 10.00 5.32
CA ILE A 68 -3.14 11.34 5.77
C ILE A 68 -4.11 11.91 6.80
N LEU A 69 -5.43 11.77 6.58
CA LEU A 69 -6.44 12.21 7.55
C LEU A 69 -6.21 11.61 8.93
N MET A 70 -5.87 10.32 8.99
CA MET A 70 -5.67 9.60 10.25
C MET A 70 -4.27 9.81 10.85
N ALA A 71 -3.24 9.94 10.01
CA ALA A 71 -1.85 10.05 10.45
C ALA A 71 -1.35 11.49 10.62
N GLY A 72 -2.12 12.48 10.16
CA GLY A 72 -1.78 13.89 10.22
C GLY A 72 -0.52 14.27 9.42
N GLY A 73 0.19 15.29 9.91
CA GLY A 73 1.40 15.83 9.27
C GLY A 73 2.46 14.79 8.89
N PRO A 74 2.80 13.80 9.75
CA PRO A 74 3.76 12.76 9.39
C PRO A 74 3.35 11.89 8.18
N GLY A 75 2.06 11.57 8.04
CA GLY A 75 1.56 10.84 6.87
C GLY A 75 1.68 11.67 5.59
N ALA A 76 1.43 12.97 5.68
CA ALA A 76 1.54 13.92 4.57
C ALA A 76 2.99 14.29 4.19
N ALA A 77 3.93 14.25 5.14
CA ALA A 77 5.31 14.65 4.89
C ALA A 77 6.18 13.48 4.37
N TYR A 78 5.93 12.26 4.85
CA TYR A 78 6.76 11.10 4.53
C TYR A 78 6.03 10.11 3.63
N GLY A 79 4.91 9.56 4.11
CA GLY A 79 4.24 8.45 3.42
C GLY A 79 3.70 8.83 2.04
N SER A 80 3.04 9.98 1.92
CA SER A 80 2.47 10.43 0.64
C SER A 80 3.52 10.87 -0.38
N VAL A 81 4.63 11.46 0.06
CA VAL A 81 5.74 11.84 -0.84
C VAL A 81 6.34 10.60 -1.51
N VAL A 82 6.50 9.51 -0.75
CA VAL A 82 6.95 8.23 -1.29
C VAL A 82 5.94 7.64 -2.27
N VAL A 83 4.64 7.69 -1.96
CA VAL A 83 3.59 7.23 -2.90
C VAL A 83 3.68 7.96 -4.23
N LEU A 84 3.77 9.30 -4.21
CA LEU A 84 3.90 10.11 -5.43
C LEU A 84 5.14 9.72 -6.23
N LYS A 85 6.29 9.57 -5.57
CA LYS A 85 7.52 9.12 -6.21
C LYS A 85 7.34 7.78 -6.93
N ILE A 86 6.71 6.80 -6.28
CA ILE A 86 6.49 5.47 -6.88
C ILE A 86 5.58 5.58 -8.10
N LEU A 87 4.46 6.30 -8.00
CA LEU A 87 3.53 6.48 -9.12
C LEU A 87 4.20 7.15 -10.32
N ASP A 88 5.04 8.15 -10.07
CA ASP A 88 5.77 8.86 -11.10
C ASP A 88 6.83 7.96 -11.77
N GLU A 89 7.52 7.10 -11.01
CA GLU A 89 8.45 6.10 -11.56
C GLU A 89 7.73 5.01 -12.38
N LEU A 90 6.50 4.66 -11.99
CA LEU A 90 5.63 3.75 -12.75
C LEU A 90 5.00 4.41 -13.98
N LYS A 91 5.13 5.74 -14.12
CA LYS A 91 4.60 6.55 -15.24
C LYS A 91 3.08 6.46 -15.39
N ILE A 92 2.36 6.49 -14.27
CA ILE A 92 0.88 6.47 -14.23
C ILE A 92 0.29 7.62 -13.43
#